data_AF-A0A932ZTH4-F1
#
_entry.id   AF-A0A932ZTH4-F1
#
_cell.length_a   1.000
_cell.length_b   1.000
_cell.length_c   1.000
_cell.angle_alpha   90.00
_cell.angle_beta   90.00
_cell.angle_gamma   90.00
#
_symmetry.space_group_name_H-M   'P 1'
#
loop_
_entity.id
_entity.type
_entity.pdbx_description
1 polymer ?
#
loop_
_entity_poly.entity_id
_entity_poly.type
_entity_poly.pdbx_seq_one_letter_code
_entity_poly.pdbx_strand_id
1 'polypeptide(L)'
;GGAGFDLDFSLSGAGALTDGGVAELLGTIGTGNAPTTPGGTALAARLDGIGAVTAAQANELAFQAEQAGLDLSDEAVRNMLSDLIEATEANSGGSSGNTFGSNASSVTLQGIALKEAGVTGAIPLGSRLRLGLTLKSLEGTTFARTISYRTIQDGESLSEEIDDRDTLRENTRTSTEFDFDAGVQLKILPALWVGVSGRNLASPEFPFLGGDGHYELAPQVRAGIALAPFGERLVLAAEGDVLTNTSDALPGFRSRQGAVGVEFAPFQNRLLALALRGGARQDLEAEHDDIVFSTGLGMNLLGVNLALAADIAADKTDIEKAAAGNGTDAKEIPSAAGLTAEIGWGRRF
;
A
#
# COMPACT_ATOMS: atom_id res chain seq x y z
N GLY A 1 -9.41 -21.49 7.29
CA GLY A 1 -8.20 -20.67 7.43
C GLY A 1 -7.82 -20.15 6.07
N GLY A 2 -8.03 -18.86 5.84
CA GLY A 2 -7.47 -18.15 4.69
C GLY A 2 -6.18 -17.44 5.14
N ALA A 3 -5.22 -17.30 4.24
CA ALA A 3 -4.05 -16.43 4.44
C ALA A 3 -4.28 -15.17 3.59
N GLY A 4 -4.22 -14.00 4.20
CA GLY A 4 -4.19 -12.70 3.53
C GLY A 4 -2.78 -12.13 3.57
N PHE A 5 -2.38 -11.39 2.53
CA PHE A 5 -1.07 -10.75 2.40
C PHE A 5 -1.29 -9.30 1.98
N ASP A 6 -0.65 -8.36 2.67
CA ASP A 6 -0.78 -6.92 2.46
C ASP A 6 0.63 -6.29 2.40
N LEU A 7 0.91 -5.48 1.37
CA LEU A 7 2.23 -4.88 1.08
C LEU A 7 2.07 -3.40 0.74
N ASP A 8 2.91 -2.51 1.28
CA ASP A 8 2.88 -1.11 0.86
C ASP A 8 4.20 -0.32 1.07
N PHE A 9 4.32 0.84 0.40
CA PHE A 9 5.51 1.68 0.23
C PHE A 9 5.27 3.14 0.66
N SER A 10 6.25 3.76 1.32
CA SER A 10 6.21 5.19 1.71
C SER A 10 7.54 5.88 1.41
N LEU A 11 7.50 7.12 0.88
CA LEU A 11 8.67 7.90 0.46
C LEU A 11 8.74 9.24 1.22
N SER A 12 9.91 9.60 1.76
CA SER A 12 10.17 10.96 2.26
C SER A 12 11.63 11.37 2.10
N GLY A 13 11.87 12.63 1.69
CA GLY A 13 13.21 13.25 1.73
C GLY A 13 13.41 14.46 0.81
N ALA A 14 14.12 15.47 1.33
CA ALA A 14 14.70 16.63 0.61
C ALA A 14 16.23 16.56 0.71
N GLY A 15 17.00 16.97 -0.31
CA GLY A 15 18.46 16.72 -0.38
C GLY A 15 19.36 17.91 -0.78
N ALA A 16 20.65 17.84 -0.39
CA ALA A 16 21.79 18.75 -0.70
C ALA A 16 23.12 17.97 -0.83
N LEU A 17 24.21 18.51 -1.46
CA LEU A 17 25.44 17.83 -2.03
C LEU A 17 26.61 17.44 -1.08
N THR A 18 27.50 16.52 -1.52
CA THR A 18 28.68 15.83 -0.88
C THR A 18 29.79 16.71 -0.28
N ASP A 19 30.65 16.08 0.55
CA ASP A 19 31.81 16.69 1.27
C ASP A 19 32.89 17.24 0.32
N GLY A 20 32.90 16.83 -0.95
CA GLY A 20 33.74 17.44 -1.98
C GLY A 20 33.18 18.75 -2.54
N GLY A 21 32.00 19.18 -2.06
CA GLY A 21 31.30 20.38 -2.47
C GLY A 21 31.09 20.44 -3.99
N VAL A 22 31.09 21.66 -4.51
CA VAL A 22 31.05 21.90 -5.96
C VAL A 22 32.30 21.31 -6.65
N ALA A 23 33.46 21.28 -5.99
CA ALA A 23 34.73 20.88 -6.61
C ALA A 23 34.79 19.40 -7.03
N GLU A 24 34.11 18.49 -6.34
CA GLU A 24 34.05 17.07 -6.70
C GLU A 24 33.07 16.81 -7.86
N LEU A 25 31.94 17.52 -7.89
CA LEU A 25 31.03 17.56 -9.04
C LEU A 25 31.72 18.14 -10.28
N LEU A 26 32.56 19.16 -10.08
CA LEU A 26 33.32 19.83 -11.14
C LEU A 26 34.62 19.13 -11.53
N GLY A 27 35.16 18.23 -10.70
CA GLY A 27 36.40 17.51 -10.98
C GLY A 27 36.30 16.59 -12.20
N THR A 28 35.08 16.25 -12.61
CA THR A 28 34.77 15.52 -13.85
C THR A 28 34.64 16.44 -15.07
N ILE A 29 34.55 17.76 -14.83
CA ILE A 29 34.32 18.75 -15.86
C ILE A 29 35.66 19.32 -16.33
N GLY A 30 35.98 19.15 -17.61
CA GLY A 30 37.31 19.50 -18.14
C GLY A 30 37.63 20.98 -17.91
N THR A 31 38.81 21.30 -17.38
CA THR A 31 39.21 22.68 -17.03
C THR A 31 39.75 23.50 -18.22
N GLY A 32 39.41 23.09 -19.43
CA GLY A 32 40.06 23.54 -20.67
C GLY A 32 39.29 24.57 -21.47
N ASN A 33 38.00 24.79 -21.21
CA ASN A 33 37.19 25.72 -22.00
C ASN A 33 36.99 27.05 -21.28
N ALA A 34 36.73 28.08 -22.07
CA ALA A 34 36.45 29.43 -21.60
C ALA A 34 35.12 29.90 -22.18
N PRO A 35 34.32 30.69 -21.43
CA PRO A 35 33.08 31.24 -21.93
C PRO A 35 33.34 32.07 -23.19
N THR A 36 32.42 31.98 -24.15
CA THR A 36 32.53 32.61 -25.47
C THR A 36 31.72 33.91 -25.55
N THR A 37 30.83 34.17 -24.59
CA THR A 37 29.98 35.37 -24.54
C THR A 37 30.42 36.34 -23.44
N PRO A 38 30.08 37.64 -23.56
CA PRO A 38 30.27 38.61 -22.47
C PRO A 38 29.52 38.22 -21.18
N GLY A 39 28.35 37.61 -21.31
CA GLY A 39 27.54 37.13 -20.19
C GLY A 39 28.23 36.00 -19.42
N GLY A 40 28.77 35.00 -20.14
CA GLY A 40 29.55 33.93 -19.55
C GLY A 40 30.86 34.42 -18.94
N THR A 41 31.55 35.38 -19.56
CA THR A 41 32.76 35.99 -18.96
C THR A 41 32.44 36.69 -17.64
N ALA A 42 31.30 37.40 -17.57
CA ALA A 42 30.84 38.06 -16.35
C ALA A 42 30.40 37.06 -15.27
N LEU A 43 29.76 35.94 -15.66
CA LEU A 43 29.44 34.86 -14.72
C LEU A 43 30.72 34.21 -14.18
N ALA A 44 31.69 33.86 -15.04
CA ALA A 44 32.95 33.26 -14.63
C ALA A 44 33.72 34.15 -13.64
N ALA A 45 33.82 35.46 -13.93
CA ALA A 45 34.46 36.41 -13.02
C ALA A 45 33.74 36.51 -11.66
N ARG A 46 32.40 36.41 -11.67
CA ARG A 46 31.62 36.41 -10.43
C ARG A 46 31.81 35.13 -9.63
N LEU A 47 31.77 33.97 -10.27
CA LEU A 47 31.99 32.68 -9.62
C LEU A 47 33.42 32.55 -9.05
N ASP A 48 34.43 33.07 -9.75
CA ASP A 48 35.81 33.18 -9.25
C ASP A 48 35.88 34.10 -8.02
N GLY A 49 35.13 35.22 -8.04
CA GLY A 49 35.05 36.16 -6.92
C GLY A 49 34.38 35.61 -5.66
N ILE A 50 33.53 34.59 -5.78
CA ILE A 50 32.91 33.89 -4.63
C ILE A 50 33.96 33.05 -3.89
N GLY A 51 34.99 32.54 -4.57
CA GLY A 51 36.04 31.72 -3.98
C GLY A 51 35.67 30.25 -3.76
N ALA A 52 34.44 29.84 -4.09
CA ALA A 52 33.95 28.46 -4.00
C ALA A 52 34.51 27.53 -5.09
N VAL A 53 35.01 28.09 -6.20
CA VAL A 53 35.55 27.37 -7.36
C VAL A 53 36.83 28.05 -7.85
N THR A 54 37.73 27.29 -8.48
CA THR A 54 38.92 27.88 -9.12
C THR A 54 38.54 28.69 -10.37
N ALA A 55 39.36 29.66 -10.77
CA ALA A 55 39.16 30.41 -12.01
C ALA A 55 38.96 29.51 -13.25
N ALA A 56 39.63 28.36 -13.32
CA ALA A 56 39.46 27.41 -14.41
C ALA A 56 38.08 26.71 -14.37
N GLN A 57 37.62 26.35 -13.17
CA GLN A 57 36.28 25.77 -12.96
C GLN A 57 35.16 26.79 -13.18
N ALA A 58 35.36 28.05 -12.79
CA ALA A 58 34.43 29.14 -13.05
C ALA A 58 34.24 29.38 -14.56
N ASN A 59 35.34 29.36 -15.32
CA ASN A 59 35.32 29.46 -16.78
C ASN A 59 34.61 28.29 -17.44
N GLU A 60 34.88 27.06 -17.01
CA GLU A 60 34.22 25.88 -17.54
C GLU A 60 32.71 25.87 -17.22
N LEU A 61 32.32 26.19 -16.00
CA LEU A 61 30.90 26.28 -15.61
C LEU A 61 30.13 27.31 -16.45
N ALA A 62 30.72 28.49 -16.64
CA ALA A 62 30.13 29.52 -17.47
C ALA A 62 30.03 29.06 -18.93
N PHE A 63 31.07 28.40 -19.45
CA PHE A 63 31.06 27.80 -20.79
C PHE A 63 29.95 26.76 -20.94
N GLN A 64 29.76 25.87 -19.98
CA GLN A 64 28.70 24.86 -20.03
C GLN A 64 27.30 25.44 -19.93
N ALA A 65 27.11 26.47 -19.12
CA ALA A 65 25.87 27.21 -19.06
C ALA A 65 25.53 27.85 -20.43
N GLU A 66 26.52 28.37 -21.16
CA GLU A 66 26.33 28.82 -22.54
C GLU A 66 25.96 27.67 -23.48
N GLN A 67 26.66 26.52 -23.40
CA GLN A 67 26.37 25.36 -24.24
C GLN A 67 24.98 24.77 -23.96
N ALA A 68 24.49 24.89 -22.73
CA ALA A 68 23.13 24.53 -22.33
C ALA A 68 22.06 25.52 -22.82
N GLY A 69 22.46 26.62 -23.46
CA GLY A 69 21.55 27.62 -24.03
C GLY A 69 20.98 28.59 -22.99
N LEU A 70 21.63 28.75 -21.82
CA LEU A 70 21.20 29.72 -20.82
C LEU A 70 21.55 31.14 -21.28
N ASP A 71 20.60 32.08 -21.13
CA ASP A 71 20.85 33.49 -21.41
C ASP A 71 21.63 34.15 -20.28
N LEU A 72 22.95 34.06 -20.36
CA LEU A 72 23.85 34.67 -19.38
C LEU A 72 23.99 36.18 -19.53
N SER A 73 23.32 36.81 -20.50
CA SER A 73 23.22 38.26 -20.54
C SER A 73 22.24 38.78 -19.48
N ASP A 74 21.26 37.96 -19.08
CA ASP A 74 20.33 38.24 -17.99
C ASP A 74 21.04 38.20 -16.63
N GLU A 75 20.84 39.24 -15.84
CA GLU A 75 21.38 39.34 -14.49
C GLU A 75 20.67 38.40 -13.51
N ALA A 76 19.38 38.12 -13.70
CA ALA A 76 18.63 37.20 -12.84
C ALA A 76 19.11 35.75 -12.98
N VAL A 77 19.43 35.31 -14.21
CA VAL A 77 20.01 33.99 -14.47
C VAL A 77 21.40 33.87 -13.83
N ARG A 78 22.23 34.92 -13.96
CA ARG A 78 23.56 34.95 -13.32
C ARG A 78 23.50 34.98 -11.80
N ASN A 79 22.54 35.72 -11.23
CA ASN A 79 22.28 35.72 -9.79
C ASN A 79 21.87 34.32 -9.34
N MET A 80 20.90 33.68 -10.01
CA MET A 80 20.43 32.34 -9.66
C MET A 80 21.57 31.29 -9.68
N LEU A 81 22.44 31.32 -10.70
CA LEU A 81 23.57 30.40 -10.79
C LEU A 81 24.64 30.67 -9.71
N SER A 82 24.86 31.94 -9.39
CA SER A 82 25.78 32.33 -8.30
C SER A 82 25.22 31.93 -6.94
N ASP A 83 23.94 32.20 -6.70
CA ASP A 83 23.22 31.85 -5.46
C ASP A 83 23.17 30.33 -5.27
N LEU A 84 23.03 29.55 -6.34
CA LEU A 84 23.08 28.09 -6.29
C LEU A 84 24.47 27.60 -5.86
N ILE A 85 25.54 28.21 -6.38
CA ILE A 85 26.93 27.85 -6.03
C ILE A 85 27.28 28.31 -4.63
N GLU A 86 26.90 29.52 -4.22
CA GLU A 86 27.04 30.02 -2.85
C GLU A 86 26.24 29.18 -1.86
N ALA A 87 25.00 28.80 -2.18
CA ALA A 87 24.21 27.90 -1.34
C ALA A 87 24.81 26.50 -1.26
N THR A 88 25.46 26.03 -2.33
CA THR A 88 26.17 24.73 -2.32
C THR A 88 27.46 24.81 -1.51
N GLU A 89 28.20 25.93 -1.58
CA GLU A 89 29.40 26.16 -0.77
C GLU A 89 29.06 26.34 0.72
N ALA A 90 28.03 27.12 1.04
CA ALA A 90 27.53 27.28 2.40
C ALA A 90 27.08 25.93 3.01
N ASN A 91 26.62 25.00 2.18
CA ASN A 91 26.35 23.61 2.57
C ASN A 91 27.61 22.73 2.64
N SER A 92 28.69 23.07 1.92
CA SER A 92 29.98 22.37 2.01
C SER A 92 30.78 22.65 3.30
N GLY A 93 30.29 23.58 4.14
CA GLY A 93 30.72 23.73 5.54
C GLY A 93 29.92 22.89 6.54
N GLY A 94 28.99 22.04 6.09
CA GLY A 94 28.16 21.21 6.94
C GLY A 94 28.92 20.01 7.50
N SER A 95 28.83 19.79 8.81
CA SER A 95 29.16 18.49 9.42
C SER A 95 28.67 17.34 8.54
N SER A 96 29.43 16.25 8.48
CA SER A 96 29.25 14.99 7.74
C SER A 96 27.85 14.34 7.69
N GLY A 97 26.82 14.95 8.29
CA GLY A 97 25.41 14.58 8.21
C GLY A 97 24.59 15.27 7.10
N ASN A 98 25.11 16.26 6.36
CA ASN A 98 24.28 17.09 5.46
C ASN A 98 24.63 17.01 3.96
N THR A 99 25.08 15.84 3.49
CA THR A 99 25.44 15.67 2.08
C THR A 99 24.62 14.63 1.33
N PHE A 100 24.58 14.67 -0.02
CA PHE A 100 23.84 13.69 -0.86
C PHE A 100 24.47 12.31 -0.71
N GLY A 101 25.78 12.26 -0.51
CA GLY A 101 26.52 11.06 -0.15
C GLY A 101 26.23 10.60 1.28
N SER A 102 25.64 11.43 2.14
CA SER A 102 25.11 11.11 3.48
C SER A 102 23.58 11.02 3.52
N ASN A 103 22.90 10.97 2.37
CA ASN A 103 21.45 10.82 2.33
C ASN A 103 21.06 9.44 2.88
N ALA A 104 20.55 9.44 4.12
CA ALA A 104 20.06 8.28 4.85
C ALA A 104 18.55 8.07 4.65
N SER A 105 17.94 8.72 3.64
CA SER A 105 16.57 8.42 3.26
C SER A 105 16.47 6.93 2.94
N SER A 106 15.52 6.31 3.60
CA SER A 106 15.22 4.92 3.45
C SER A 106 13.72 4.73 3.34
N VAL A 107 13.33 3.73 2.56
CA VAL A 107 11.97 3.26 2.44
C VAL A 107 11.85 2.08 3.39
N THR A 108 11.02 2.21 4.43
CA THR A 108 10.72 1.09 5.31
C THR A 108 9.43 0.44 4.85
N LEU A 109 9.53 -0.81 4.39
CA LEU A 109 8.42 -1.70 4.07
C LEU A 109 8.04 -2.46 5.34
N GLN A 110 6.81 -2.30 5.81
CA GLN A 110 6.27 -3.04 6.96
C GLN A 110 5.03 -3.81 6.53
N GLY A 111 4.84 -5.01 7.08
CA GLY A 111 3.64 -5.79 6.83
C GLY A 111 3.49 -6.96 7.77
N ILE A 112 2.38 -7.68 7.60
CA ILE A 112 2.01 -8.83 8.42
C ILE A 112 1.33 -9.91 7.59
N ALA A 113 1.64 -11.17 7.88
CA ALA A 113 0.88 -12.33 7.42
C ALA A 113 0.13 -12.94 8.62
N LEU A 114 -1.18 -13.08 8.52
CA LEU A 114 -2.03 -13.57 9.60
C LEU A 114 -2.63 -14.94 9.28
N LYS A 115 -2.61 -15.81 10.28
CA LYS A 115 -3.28 -17.11 10.28
C LYS A 115 -4.24 -17.18 11.45
N GLU A 116 -5.51 -17.40 11.14
CA GLU A 116 -6.59 -17.43 12.13
C GLU A 116 -7.12 -18.86 12.35
N ALA A 117 -7.31 -19.22 13.62
CA ALA A 117 -8.06 -20.39 14.04
C ALA A 117 -9.08 -19.97 15.11
N GLY A 118 -10.37 -20.28 14.90
CA GLY A 118 -11.43 -19.83 15.79
C GLY A 118 -12.52 -20.85 16.06
N VAL A 119 -13.23 -20.65 17.16
CA VAL A 119 -14.43 -21.38 17.56
C VAL A 119 -15.57 -20.37 17.68
N THR A 120 -16.63 -20.59 16.90
CA THR A 120 -17.80 -19.72 16.84
C THR A 120 -19.01 -20.42 17.45
N GLY A 121 -19.78 -19.68 18.24
CA GLY A 121 -21.08 -20.08 18.74
C GLY A 121 -22.13 -19.00 18.50
N ALA A 122 -23.38 -19.42 18.28
CA ALA A 122 -24.50 -18.50 18.18
C ALA A 122 -25.66 -18.96 19.06
N ILE A 123 -26.26 -18.03 19.79
CA ILE A 123 -27.35 -18.27 20.73
C ILE A 123 -28.59 -17.52 20.23
N PRO A 124 -29.67 -18.23 19.85
CA PRO A 124 -30.95 -17.59 19.59
C PRO A 124 -31.60 -17.18 20.91
N LEU A 125 -31.94 -15.89 21.04
CA LEU A 125 -32.70 -15.33 22.15
C LEU A 125 -34.13 -15.08 21.68
N GLY A 126 -34.97 -16.12 21.80
CA GLY A 126 -36.34 -16.11 21.28
C GLY A 126 -36.41 -16.24 19.76
N SER A 127 -37.47 -15.70 19.15
CA SER A 127 -37.74 -15.85 17.71
C SER A 127 -37.15 -14.75 16.83
N ARG A 128 -36.63 -13.67 17.44
CA ARG A 128 -36.20 -12.46 16.70
C ARG A 128 -34.75 -12.08 16.92
N LEU A 129 -34.17 -12.36 18.07
CA LEU A 129 -32.81 -11.94 18.41
C LEU A 129 -31.85 -13.12 18.35
N ARG A 130 -30.65 -12.90 17.81
CA ARG A 130 -29.56 -13.86 17.83
C ARG A 130 -28.28 -13.14 18.24
N LEU A 131 -27.51 -13.78 19.11
CA LEU A 131 -26.18 -13.35 19.49
C LEU A 131 -25.15 -14.32 18.92
N GLY A 132 -24.07 -13.81 18.37
CA GLY A 132 -22.92 -14.57 17.91
C GLY A 132 -21.67 -14.15 18.67
N LEU A 133 -20.82 -15.12 18.98
CA LEU A 133 -19.49 -14.89 19.53
C LEU A 133 -18.51 -15.85 18.85
N THR A 134 -17.36 -15.33 18.45
CA THR A 134 -16.23 -16.11 17.97
C THR A 134 -15.04 -15.84 18.88
N LEU A 135 -14.42 -16.89 19.39
CA LEU A 135 -13.12 -16.80 20.04
C LEU A 135 -12.07 -17.29 19.05
N LYS A 136 -10.98 -16.55 18.87
CA LYS A 136 -9.96 -16.89 17.88
C LYS A 136 -8.54 -16.70 18.42
N SER A 137 -7.63 -17.52 17.88
CA SER A 137 -6.19 -17.41 18.03
C SER A 137 -5.62 -16.98 16.69
N LEU A 138 -4.78 -15.96 16.73
CA LEU A 138 -4.18 -15.31 15.58
C LEU A 138 -2.67 -15.52 15.66
N GLU A 139 -2.11 -16.26 14.72
CA GLU A 139 -0.66 -16.36 14.52
C GLU A 139 -0.28 -15.32 13.45
N GLY A 140 0.43 -14.27 13.87
CA GLY A 140 0.87 -13.19 12.99
C GLY A 140 2.37 -13.23 12.79
N THR A 141 2.81 -13.19 11.54
CA THR A 141 4.22 -13.03 11.16
C THR A 141 4.40 -11.63 10.60
N THR A 142 5.00 -10.74 11.40
CA THR A 142 5.35 -9.38 10.99
C THR A 142 6.70 -9.37 10.28
N PHE A 143 6.88 -8.44 9.36
CA PHE A 143 8.17 -8.16 8.72
C PHE A 143 8.36 -6.65 8.59
N ALA A 144 9.60 -6.20 8.78
CA ALA A 144 10.00 -4.81 8.56
C ALA A 144 11.32 -4.81 7.80
N ARG A 145 11.39 -4.10 6.67
CA ARG A 145 12.59 -3.98 5.85
C ARG A 145 12.83 -2.54 5.47
N THR A 146 14.01 -2.03 5.79
CA THR A 146 14.44 -0.67 5.45
C THR A 146 15.39 -0.72 4.26
N ILE A 147 14.95 -0.23 3.10
CA ILE A 147 15.75 -0.12 1.87
C ILE A 147 16.30 1.29 1.80
N SER A 148 17.63 1.44 1.83
CA SER A 148 18.28 2.75 1.70
C SER A 148 18.38 3.19 0.24
N TYR A 149 18.30 4.49 -0.02
CA TYR A 149 18.36 5.05 -1.38
C TYR A 149 19.66 4.67 -2.14
N ARG A 150 20.78 4.46 -1.44
CA ARG A 150 22.06 4.05 -2.05
C ARG A 150 21.96 2.70 -2.77
N THR A 151 21.27 1.72 -2.17
CA THR A 151 21.06 0.38 -2.75
C THR A 151 20.23 0.44 -4.05
N ILE A 152 19.33 1.43 -4.18
CA ILE A 152 18.52 1.62 -5.39
C ILE A 152 19.36 2.22 -6.54
N GLN A 153 20.35 3.07 -6.22
CA GLN A 153 21.21 3.72 -7.23
C GLN A 153 22.29 2.80 -7.81
N ASP A 154 22.80 1.87 -7.02
CA ASP A 154 23.89 0.98 -7.44
C ASP A 154 23.45 -0.10 -8.45
N GLY A 155 22.15 -0.14 -8.80
CA GLY A 155 21.63 -1.03 -9.84
C GLY A 155 21.72 -2.52 -9.49
N GLU A 156 22.09 -2.86 -8.25
CA GLU A 156 21.85 -4.19 -7.70
C GLU A 156 20.35 -4.42 -7.76
N SER A 157 19.99 -5.50 -8.46
CA SER A 157 18.58 -5.74 -8.77
C SER A 157 17.85 -5.95 -7.44
N LEU A 158 16.96 -5.03 -7.07
CA LEU A 158 16.04 -5.18 -5.94
C LEU A 158 15.37 -6.56 -5.93
N SER A 159 15.22 -7.20 -7.11
CA SER A 159 14.76 -8.57 -7.25
C SER A 159 15.69 -9.62 -6.64
N GLU A 160 17.02 -9.50 -6.75
CA GLU A 160 17.96 -10.47 -6.15
C GLU A 160 18.00 -10.36 -4.62
N GLU A 161 17.81 -9.16 -4.07
CA GLU A 161 17.76 -8.94 -2.62
C GLU A 161 16.38 -9.25 -2.00
N ILE A 162 15.31 -9.28 -2.81
CA ILE A 162 13.95 -9.70 -2.38
C ILE A 162 13.78 -11.22 -2.49
N ASP A 163 14.48 -11.87 -3.43
CA ASP A 163 14.35 -13.32 -3.67
C ASP A 163 15.19 -14.17 -2.70
N ASP A 164 16.07 -13.54 -1.91
CA ASP A 164 16.84 -14.24 -0.88
C ASP A 164 15.96 -14.56 0.35
N ARG A 165 15.29 -15.72 0.27
CA ARG A 165 14.37 -16.24 1.30
C ARG A 165 14.98 -16.33 2.69
N ASP A 166 16.30 -16.35 2.80
CA ASP A 166 16.98 -16.42 4.09
C ASP A 166 17.07 -15.04 4.76
N THR A 167 17.22 -13.95 4.00
CA THR A 167 17.16 -12.57 4.55
C THR A 167 15.75 -12.16 4.97
N LEU A 168 14.71 -12.65 4.30
CA LEU A 168 13.31 -12.47 4.72
C LEU A 168 13.02 -13.12 6.07
N ARG A 169 13.64 -14.27 6.37
CA ARG A 169 13.47 -14.95 7.67
C ARG A 169 14.11 -14.18 8.82
N GLU A 170 15.26 -13.55 8.56
CA GLU A 170 16.03 -12.84 9.58
C GLU A 170 15.34 -11.56 10.07
N ASN A 171 14.42 -10.97 9.30
CA ASN A 171 13.67 -9.76 9.66
C ASN A 171 12.18 -10.00 9.96
N THR A 172 11.81 -11.26 10.26
CA THR A 172 10.42 -11.62 10.62
C THR A 172 10.28 -11.91 12.10
N ARG A 173 9.11 -11.59 12.65
CA ARG A 173 8.72 -12.01 14.00
C ARG A 173 7.34 -12.64 13.97
N THR A 174 7.25 -13.86 14.50
CA THR A 174 5.97 -14.54 14.68
C THR A 174 5.52 -14.43 16.12
N SER A 175 4.31 -13.95 16.34
CA SER A 175 3.63 -13.95 17.64
C SER A 175 2.24 -14.56 17.52
N THR A 176 1.69 -14.98 18.66
CA THR A 176 0.33 -15.52 18.75
C THR A 176 -0.46 -14.70 19.72
N GLU A 177 -1.55 -14.12 19.24
CA GLU A 177 -2.49 -13.32 20.03
C GLU A 177 -3.86 -13.99 20.10
N PHE A 178 -4.64 -13.60 21.09
CA PHE A 178 -6.03 -14.03 21.26
C PHE A 178 -6.97 -12.87 21.06
N ASP A 179 -8.11 -13.16 20.45
CA ASP A 179 -9.05 -12.15 20.06
C ASP A 179 -10.47 -12.73 19.99
N PHE A 180 -11.46 -11.85 19.86
CA PHE A 180 -12.85 -12.26 19.72
C PHE A 180 -13.64 -11.32 18.82
N ASP A 181 -14.61 -11.92 18.14
CA ASP A 181 -15.61 -11.21 17.34
C ASP A 181 -16.97 -11.42 17.98
N ALA A 182 -17.85 -10.43 17.91
CA ALA A 182 -19.21 -10.51 18.45
C ALA A 182 -20.23 -9.95 17.46
N GLY A 183 -21.45 -10.47 17.50
CA GLY A 183 -22.50 -10.00 16.60
C GLY A 183 -23.90 -10.12 17.19
N VAL A 184 -24.76 -9.20 16.78
CA VAL A 184 -26.19 -9.19 17.07
C VAL A 184 -26.95 -9.18 15.75
N GLN A 185 -27.95 -10.04 15.63
CA GLN A 185 -28.91 -10.01 14.53
C GLN A 185 -30.32 -9.92 15.08
N LEU A 186 -31.12 -9.01 14.51
CA LEU A 186 -32.51 -8.79 14.88
C LEU A 186 -33.42 -8.95 13.67
N LYS A 187 -34.41 -9.83 13.79
CA LYS A 187 -35.49 -10.01 12.82
C LYS A 187 -36.62 -9.02 13.11
N ILE A 188 -36.71 -7.98 12.30
CA ILE A 188 -37.72 -6.93 12.43
C ILE A 188 -39.06 -7.40 11.87
N LEU A 189 -39.04 -7.99 10.66
CA LEU A 189 -40.21 -8.54 9.96
C LEU A 189 -39.91 -9.97 9.49
N PRO A 190 -40.93 -10.76 9.07
CA PRO A 190 -40.72 -12.10 8.51
C PRO A 190 -39.64 -12.18 7.42
N ALA A 191 -39.51 -11.11 6.64
CA ALA A 191 -38.58 -10.97 5.52
C ALA A 191 -37.48 -9.92 5.75
N LEU A 192 -37.36 -9.31 6.95
CA LEU A 192 -36.40 -8.22 7.19
C LEU A 192 -35.54 -8.50 8.42
N TRP A 193 -34.23 -8.47 8.22
CA TRP A 193 -33.22 -8.60 9.27
C TRP A 193 -32.31 -7.38 9.27
N VAL A 194 -31.88 -7.00 10.46
CA VAL A 194 -30.80 -6.04 10.67
C VAL A 194 -29.74 -6.72 11.54
N GLY A 195 -28.49 -6.36 11.33
CA GLY A 195 -27.38 -6.92 12.08
C GLY A 195 -26.28 -5.90 12.31
N VAL A 196 -25.54 -6.11 13.40
CA VAL A 196 -24.30 -5.42 13.70
C VAL A 196 -23.30 -6.48 14.16
N SER A 197 -22.08 -6.42 13.63
CA SER A 197 -20.97 -7.27 14.07
C SER A 197 -19.73 -6.43 14.32
N GLY A 198 -18.99 -6.81 15.35
CA GLY A 198 -17.66 -6.31 15.67
C GLY A 198 -16.64 -7.43 15.46
N ARG A 199 -15.52 -7.10 14.83
CA ARG A 199 -14.36 -7.98 14.68
C ARG A 199 -13.16 -7.33 15.34
N ASN A 200 -12.21 -8.16 15.77
CA ASN A 200 -10.99 -7.70 16.41
C ASN A 200 -11.24 -6.85 17.65
N LEU A 201 -12.21 -7.26 18.47
CA LEU A 201 -12.67 -6.46 19.61
C LEU A 201 -11.64 -6.38 20.74
N ALA A 202 -10.63 -7.26 20.74
CA ALA A 202 -9.54 -7.22 21.70
C ALA A 202 -8.33 -6.38 21.24
N SER A 203 -8.32 -5.84 20.01
CA SER A 203 -7.17 -5.12 19.43
C SER A 203 -5.84 -5.87 19.59
N PRO A 204 -5.68 -7.08 19.01
CA PRO A 204 -4.43 -7.82 19.16
C PRO A 204 -3.27 -7.08 18.46
N GLU A 205 -2.13 -7.01 19.12
CA GLU A 205 -0.92 -6.33 18.67
C GLU A 205 0.17 -7.34 18.31
N PHE A 206 0.82 -7.16 17.16
CA PHE A 206 1.89 -8.03 16.70
C PHE A 206 3.20 -7.24 16.65
N PRO A 207 4.15 -7.48 17.57
CA PRO A 207 5.39 -6.72 17.60
C PRO A 207 6.26 -6.99 16.37
N PHE A 208 6.96 -5.97 15.90
CA PHE A 208 8.01 -6.14 14.90
C PHE A 208 9.30 -6.70 15.53
N LEU A 209 10.20 -7.21 14.68
CA LEU A 209 11.56 -7.56 15.10
C LEU A 209 12.35 -6.27 15.39
N GLY A 210 13.12 -6.23 16.48
CA GLY A 210 13.87 -5.03 16.89
C GLY A 210 13.23 -4.22 18.03
N GLY A 211 11.98 -4.52 18.40
CA GLY A 211 11.35 -4.04 19.65
C GLY A 211 10.68 -2.66 19.58
N ASP A 212 11.06 -1.82 18.62
CA ASP A 212 10.46 -0.50 18.44
C ASP A 212 9.32 -0.57 17.41
N GLY A 213 8.12 -0.96 17.88
CA GLY A 213 6.87 -0.92 17.10
C GLY A 213 6.07 -2.22 17.11
N HIS A 214 4.78 -2.10 16.79
CA HIS A 214 3.84 -3.21 16.61
C HIS A 214 2.87 -2.91 15.47
N TYR A 215 2.22 -3.95 14.98
CA TYR A 215 1.09 -3.88 14.08
C TYR A 215 -0.18 -4.17 14.89
N GLU A 216 -1.04 -3.18 15.10
CA GLU A 216 -2.33 -3.34 15.78
C GLU A 216 -3.43 -3.73 14.77
N LEU A 217 -4.17 -4.80 15.08
CA LEU A 217 -5.42 -5.07 14.38
C LEU A 217 -6.55 -4.25 14.99
N ALA A 218 -6.80 -3.08 14.40
CA ALA A 218 -7.87 -2.18 14.84
C ALA A 218 -9.25 -2.88 14.87
N PRO A 219 -10.10 -2.57 15.88
CA PRO A 219 -11.46 -3.09 15.95
C PRO A 219 -12.30 -2.60 14.78
N GLN A 220 -13.03 -3.52 14.14
CA GLN A 220 -13.88 -3.23 13.00
C GLN A 220 -15.34 -3.42 13.40
N VAL A 221 -16.21 -2.46 13.10
CA VAL A 221 -17.64 -2.59 13.36
C VAL A 221 -18.38 -2.42 12.05
N ARG A 222 -19.26 -3.37 11.72
CA ARG A 222 -20.07 -3.39 10.50
C ARG A 222 -21.54 -3.51 10.85
N ALA A 223 -22.37 -2.78 10.13
CA ALA A 223 -23.83 -2.87 10.23
C ALA A 223 -24.42 -3.25 8.88
N GLY A 224 -25.53 -3.98 8.89
CA GLY A 224 -26.17 -4.42 7.66
C GLY A 224 -27.66 -4.69 7.81
N ILE A 225 -28.32 -4.74 6.66
CA ILE A 225 -29.74 -5.02 6.48
C ILE A 225 -29.91 -6.08 5.40
N ALA A 226 -30.81 -7.02 5.62
CA ALA A 226 -31.15 -8.05 4.65
C ALA A 226 -32.67 -8.15 4.47
N LEU A 227 -33.11 -8.22 3.21
CA LEU A 227 -34.50 -8.35 2.80
C LEU A 227 -34.68 -9.64 1.98
N ALA A 228 -35.60 -10.50 2.40
CA ALA A 228 -35.89 -11.77 1.72
C ALA A 228 -37.37 -11.82 1.26
N PRO A 229 -37.74 -11.09 0.18
CA PRO A 229 -39.13 -10.89 -0.20
C PRO A 229 -39.84 -12.19 -0.61
N PHE A 230 -39.08 -13.20 -1.06
CA PHE A 230 -39.60 -14.52 -1.47
C PHE A 230 -39.05 -15.65 -0.58
N GLY A 231 -38.87 -15.36 0.71
CA GLY A 231 -38.18 -16.27 1.63
C GLY A 231 -36.72 -16.48 1.22
N GLU A 232 -36.15 -17.64 1.54
CA GLU A 232 -34.72 -17.94 1.31
C GLU A 232 -34.33 -18.10 -0.17
N ARG A 233 -35.27 -17.97 -1.12
CA ARG A 233 -34.98 -18.07 -2.56
C ARG A 233 -34.35 -16.82 -3.14
N LEU A 234 -34.67 -15.65 -2.58
CA LEU A 234 -34.10 -14.38 -3.00
C LEU A 234 -33.83 -13.54 -1.76
N VAL A 235 -32.56 -13.22 -1.54
CA VAL A 235 -32.11 -12.35 -0.45
C VAL A 235 -31.35 -11.19 -1.06
N LEU A 236 -31.74 -9.98 -0.67
CA LEU A 236 -31.02 -8.74 -0.97
C LEU A 236 -30.36 -8.28 0.33
N ALA A 237 -29.10 -7.89 0.27
CA ALA A 237 -28.35 -7.43 1.43
C ALA A 237 -27.63 -6.13 1.11
N ALA A 238 -27.51 -5.28 2.12
CA ALA A 238 -26.65 -4.11 2.11
C ALA A 238 -25.95 -4.00 3.46
N GLU A 239 -24.68 -3.69 3.46
CA GLU A 239 -23.87 -3.54 4.66
C GLU A 239 -22.82 -2.45 4.49
N GLY A 240 -22.27 -1.99 5.61
CA GLY A 240 -21.16 -1.06 5.58
C GLY A 240 -20.47 -0.93 6.93
N ASP A 241 -19.22 -0.53 6.87
CA ASP A 241 -18.41 -0.27 8.04
C ASP A 241 -18.94 0.97 8.76
N VAL A 242 -19.14 0.83 10.07
CA VAL A 242 -19.59 1.88 10.97
C VAL A 242 -18.40 2.73 11.41
N LEU A 243 -17.28 2.07 11.68
CA LEU A 243 -16.02 2.71 12.03
C LEU A 243 -15.13 2.81 10.78
N THR A 244 -14.29 3.84 10.75
CA THR A 244 -13.21 3.95 9.77
C THR A 244 -12.12 2.97 10.17
N ASN A 245 -11.75 2.08 9.26
CA ASN A 245 -10.62 1.19 9.43
C ASN A 245 -9.33 1.95 9.13
N THR A 246 -8.33 1.76 9.98
CA THR A 246 -6.98 2.31 9.83
C THR A 246 -5.99 1.16 9.85
N SER A 247 -4.82 1.37 9.26
CA SER A 247 -3.75 0.37 9.22
C SER A 247 -2.45 0.99 9.69
N ASP A 248 -1.77 0.35 10.65
CA ASP A 248 -0.45 0.79 11.10
C ASP A 248 0.62 0.60 10.03
N ALA A 249 0.41 -0.34 9.09
CA ALA A 249 1.29 -0.48 7.94
C ALA A 249 1.21 0.73 6.99
N LEU A 250 0.12 1.51 7.07
CA LEU A 250 -0.12 2.65 6.18
C LEU A 250 -0.51 3.91 6.95
N PRO A 251 0.47 4.74 7.34
CA PRO A 251 0.20 6.02 7.96
C PRO A 251 -0.74 6.89 7.11
N GLY A 252 -1.90 7.21 7.67
CA GLY A 252 -2.93 8.00 6.98
C GLY A 252 -3.96 7.19 6.19
N PHE A 253 -3.81 5.86 6.10
CA PHE A 253 -4.83 5.00 5.48
C PHE A 253 -6.10 5.01 6.30
N ARG A 254 -7.20 5.26 5.58
CA ARG A 254 -8.55 5.24 6.11
C ARG A 254 -9.41 4.54 5.09
N SER A 255 -10.13 3.53 5.55
CA SER A 255 -11.02 2.74 4.73
C SER A 255 -12.36 2.58 5.40
N ARG A 256 -13.43 2.74 4.62
CA ARG A 256 -14.79 2.50 5.09
C ARG A 256 -15.59 1.84 4.00
N GLN A 257 -15.73 0.52 4.06
CA GLN A 257 -16.36 -0.21 2.97
C GLN A 257 -17.88 -0.16 3.05
N GLY A 258 -18.52 0.01 1.90
CA GLY A 258 -19.95 -0.24 1.69
C GLY A 258 -20.13 -1.37 0.68
N ALA A 259 -21.11 -2.24 0.90
CA ALA A 259 -21.40 -3.36 0.01
C ALA A 259 -22.90 -3.60 -0.17
N VAL A 260 -23.27 -4.06 -1.36
CA VAL A 260 -24.60 -4.55 -1.69
C VAL A 260 -24.50 -5.90 -2.37
N GLY A 261 -25.48 -6.77 -2.14
CA GLY A 261 -25.46 -8.12 -2.66
C GLY A 261 -26.83 -8.72 -2.85
N VAL A 262 -26.88 -9.74 -3.72
CA VAL A 262 -28.04 -10.56 -3.99
C VAL A 262 -27.65 -12.04 -3.93
N GLU A 263 -28.45 -12.84 -3.24
CA GLU A 263 -28.41 -14.30 -3.30
C GLU A 263 -29.70 -14.81 -3.93
N PHE A 264 -29.57 -15.65 -4.96
CA PHE A 264 -30.67 -16.35 -5.61
C PHE A 264 -30.48 -17.86 -5.49
N ALA A 265 -31.39 -18.52 -4.78
CA ALA A 265 -31.34 -19.95 -4.51
C ALA A 265 -32.55 -20.67 -5.14
N PRO A 266 -32.48 -21.02 -6.44
CA PRO A 266 -33.62 -21.59 -7.16
C PRO A 266 -33.97 -23.02 -6.74
N PHE A 267 -32.99 -23.78 -6.23
CA PHE A 267 -33.15 -25.17 -5.82
C PHE A 267 -32.75 -25.33 -4.37
N GLN A 268 -33.66 -25.81 -3.54
CA GLN A 268 -33.46 -26.02 -2.10
C GLN A 268 -34.16 -27.32 -1.69
N ASN A 269 -33.55 -28.44 -2.04
CA ASN A 269 -34.06 -29.78 -1.70
C ASN A 269 -33.08 -30.46 -0.73
N ARG A 270 -33.55 -31.50 -0.02
CA ARG A 270 -32.73 -32.23 0.98
C ARG A 270 -31.42 -32.81 0.43
N LEU A 271 -31.41 -33.16 -0.86
CA LEU A 271 -30.26 -33.79 -1.52
C LEU A 271 -29.34 -32.77 -2.18
N LEU A 272 -29.92 -31.69 -2.70
CA LEU A 272 -29.23 -30.67 -3.47
C LEU A 272 -29.83 -29.29 -3.17
N ALA A 273 -28.99 -28.37 -2.73
CA ALA A 273 -29.29 -26.94 -2.71
C ALA A 273 -28.27 -26.20 -3.56
N LEU A 274 -28.72 -25.20 -4.31
CA LEU A 274 -27.89 -24.36 -5.17
C LEU A 274 -28.23 -22.89 -4.91
N ALA A 275 -27.20 -22.07 -4.74
CA ALA A 275 -27.31 -20.64 -4.55
C ALA A 275 -26.31 -19.92 -5.47
N LEU A 276 -26.79 -18.92 -6.20
CA LEU A 276 -25.99 -17.98 -6.97
C LEU A 276 -25.91 -16.67 -6.20
N ARG A 277 -24.73 -16.07 -6.16
CA ARG A 277 -24.47 -14.82 -5.45
C ARG A 277 -23.85 -13.82 -6.40
N GLY A 278 -24.23 -12.57 -6.24
CA GLY A 278 -23.59 -11.44 -6.89
C GLY A 278 -23.57 -10.25 -5.96
N GLY A 279 -22.55 -9.42 -6.06
CA GLY A 279 -22.45 -8.23 -5.24
C GLY A 279 -21.50 -7.20 -5.81
N ALA A 280 -21.50 -6.04 -5.17
CA ALA A 280 -20.56 -4.96 -5.42
C ALA A 280 -20.17 -4.34 -4.08
N ARG A 281 -18.90 -3.96 -3.96
CA ARG A 281 -18.38 -3.22 -2.80
C ARG A 281 -17.50 -2.07 -3.26
N GLN A 282 -17.42 -1.04 -2.43
CA GLN A 282 -16.59 0.14 -2.67
C GLN A 282 -16.11 0.70 -1.32
N ASP A 283 -14.90 1.23 -1.27
CA ASP A 283 -14.46 2.09 -0.18
C ASP A 283 -15.08 3.49 -0.31
N LEU A 284 -15.79 3.91 0.74
CA LEU A 284 -16.50 5.18 0.80
C LEU A 284 -15.60 6.33 1.27
N GLU A 285 -14.41 6.03 1.81
CA GLU A 285 -13.50 7.01 2.38
C GLU A 285 -12.35 7.39 1.43
N ALA A 286 -11.99 6.49 0.51
CA ALA A 286 -10.93 6.72 -0.45
C ALA A 286 -11.40 7.61 -1.62
N GLU A 287 -10.62 8.65 -1.96
CA GLU A 287 -11.00 9.65 -2.97
C GLU A 287 -11.10 9.07 -4.40
N HIS A 288 -10.47 7.91 -4.67
CA HIS A 288 -10.41 7.26 -5.97
C HIS A 288 -10.46 5.72 -5.86
N ASP A 289 -11.35 5.17 -5.01
CA ASP A 289 -11.49 3.70 -4.92
C ASP A 289 -12.54 3.12 -5.87
N ASP A 290 -12.15 1.98 -6.44
CA ASP A 290 -12.87 1.32 -7.51
C ASP A 290 -13.96 0.39 -6.97
N ILE A 291 -15.04 0.29 -7.73
CA ILE A 291 -16.07 -0.69 -7.41
C ILE A 291 -15.50 -2.09 -7.68
N VAL A 292 -15.52 -2.94 -6.67
CA VAL A 292 -15.18 -4.36 -6.80
C VAL A 292 -16.45 -5.17 -6.94
N PHE A 293 -16.57 -5.90 -8.05
CA PHE A 293 -17.67 -6.81 -8.30
C PHE A 293 -17.34 -8.21 -7.80
N SER A 294 -18.34 -8.86 -7.20
CA SER A 294 -18.24 -10.22 -6.69
C SER A 294 -19.28 -11.14 -7.32
N THR A 295 -18.90 -12.38 -7.55
CA THR A 295 -19.81 -13.45 -7.97
C THR A 295 -19.49 -14.73 -7.23
N GLY A 296 -20.51 -15.54 -6.94
CA GLY A 296 -20.31 -16.77 -6.21
C GLY A 296 -21.34 -17.85 -6.47
N LEU A 297 -20.93 -19.08 -6.22
CA LEU A 297 -21.72 -20.28 -6.32
C LEU A 297 -21.64 -21.02 -4.99
N GLY A 298 -22.78 -21.23 -4.35
CA GLY A 298 -22.94 -22.11 -3.20
C GLY A 298 -23.69 -23.37 -3.60
N MET A 299 -23.21 -24.52 -3.17
CA MET A 299 -23.86 -25.81 -3.38
C MET A 299 -23.84 -26.62 -2.09
N ASN A 300 -24.98 -27.21 -1.74
CA ASN A 300 -25.05 -28.28 -0.75
C ASN A 300 -25.42 -29.57 -1.46
N LEU A 301 -24.55 -30.58 -1.40
CA LEU A 301 -24.82 -31.92 -1.91
C LEU A 301 -24.70 -32.92 -0.76
N LEU A 302 -25.83 -33.53 -0.37
CA LEU A 302 -25.89 -34.56 0.67
C LEU A 302 -25.26 -34.14 2.01
N GLY A 303 -25.35 -32.84 2.38
CA GLY A 303 -24.76 -32.30 3.60
C GLY A 303 -23.32 -31.80 3.44
N VAL A 304 -22.66 -32.04 2.31
CA VAL A 304 -21.41 -31.37 1.96
C VAL A 304 -21.73 -30.01 1.36
N ASN A 305 -21.21 -28.95 1.97
CA ASN A 305 -21.30 -27.58 1.48
C ASN A 305 -20.02 -27.27 0.71
N LEU A 306 -20.18 -26.74 -0.50
CA LEU A 306 -19.13 -26.21 -1.34
C LEU A 306 -19.51 -24.78 -1.69
N ALA A 307 -18.59 -23.85 -1.54
CA ALA A 307 -18.76 -22.51 -2.05
C ALA A 307 -17.52 -22.07 -2.81
N LEU A 308 -17.74 -21.35 -3.91
CA LEU A 308 -16.71 -20.71 -4.70
C LEU A 308 -17.14 -19.27 -4.93
N ALA A 309 -16.24 -18.32 -4.72
CA ALA A 309 -16.48 -16.91 -5.01
C ALA A 309 -15.27 -16.32 -5.73
N ALA A 310 -15.52 -15.37 -6.60
CA ALA A 310 -14.50 -14.59 -7.30
C ALA A 310 -14.86 -13.11 -7.25
N ASP A 311 -13.83 -12.29 -7.08
CA ASP A 311 -13.93 -10.84 -7.00
C ASP A 311 -13.04 -10.20 -8.05
N ILE A 312 -13.48 -9.10 -8.65
CA ILE A 312 -12.69 -8.35 -9.64
C ILE A 312 -12.99 -6.85 -9.51
N ALA A 313 -11.96 -6.03 -9.48
CA ALA A 313 -12.10 -4.58 -9.57
C ALA A 313 -12.58 -4.17 -10.96
N ALA A 314 -13.43 -3.15 -11.02
CA ALA A 314 -13.93 -2.59 -12.28
C ALA A 314 -12.79 -1.96 -13.10
N ASP A 315 -11.89 -1.29 -12.41
CA ASP A 315 -10.78 -0.59 -13.00
C ASP A 315 -9.59 -1.51 -13.26
N LYS A 316 -8.79 -1.08 -14.22
CA LYS A 316 -7.65 -1.81 -14.72
C LYS A 316 -6.42 -0.93 -14.64
N THR A 317 -5.32 -1.54 -14.23
CA THR A 317 -4.00 -0.93 -14.24
C THR A 317 -3.27 -1.38 -15.50
N ASP A 318 -2.70 -0.41 -16.21
CA ASP A 318 -1.81 -0.67 -17.32
C ASP A 318 -0.43 -1.05 -16.77
N ILE A 319 -0.01 -2.29 -17.01
CA ILE A 319 1.38 -2.66 -16.83
C ILE A 319 2.10 -2.42 -18.16
N GLU A 320 2.85 -1.33 -18.21
CA GLU A 320 3.85 -1.13 -19.24
C GLU A 320 5.02 -2.07 -18.97
N LYS A 321 5.26 -3.02 -19.89
CA LYS A 321 6.52 -3.74 -19.88
C LYS A 321 7.61 -2.79 -20.34
N ALA A 322 8.50 -2.40 -19.43
CA ALA A 322 9.82 -1.89 -19.80
C ALA A 322 10.65 -3.02 -20.44
N ALA A 323 10.31 -3.41 -21.66
CA ALA A 323 11.16 -4.23 -22.50
C ALA A 323 12.03 -3.31 -23.34
N ALA A 324 13.34 -3.42 -23.15
CA ALA A 324 14.34 -2.86 -24.05
C ALA A 324 14.09 -3.35 -25.48
N GLY A 325 13.41 -2.54 -26.29
CA GLY A 325 13.17 -2.80 -27.72
C GLY A 325 11.72 -2.68 -28.16
N ASN A 326 11.33 -1.47 -28.61
CA ASN A 326 10.28 -1.18 -29.60
C ASN A 326 9.02 -2.09 -29.65
N GLY A 327 8.37 -2.32 -28.51
CA GLY A 327 7.05 -2.97 -28.45
C GLY A 327 6.19 -2.38 -27.35
N THR A 328 5.29 -1.46 -27.71
CA THR A 328 4.30 -0.82 -26.82
C THR A 328 3.05 -1.69 -26.66
N ASP A 329 3.22 -2.92 -26.16
CA ASP A 329 2.08 -3.76 -25.79
C ASP A 329 1.81 -3.57 -24.29
N ALA A 330 1.11 -2.48 -23.96
CA ALA A 330 0.56 -2.29 -22.61
C ALA A 330 -0.48 -3.39 -22.35
N LYS A 331 -0.35 -4.08 -21.23
CA LYS A 331 -1.30 -5.12 -20.83
C LYS A 331 -2.13 -4.62 -19.66
N GLU A 332 -3.40 -4.32 -19.93
CA GLU A 332 -4.40 -4.03 -18.91
C GLU A 332 -4.63 -5.28 -18.03
N ILE A 333 -4.47 -5.12 -16.72
CA ILE A 333 -4.89 -6.10 -15.71
C ILE A 333 -5.82 -5.43 -14.70
N PRO A 334 -6.81 -6.15 -14.12
CA PRO A 334 -7.65 -5.56 -13.09
C PRO A 334 -6.81 -5.11 -11.89
N SER A 335 -7.16 -3.97 -11.27
CA SER A 335 -6.44 -3.42 -10.11
C SER A 335 -6.52 -4.35 -8.88
N ALA A 336 -7.57 -5.16 -8.78
CA ALA A 336 -7.68 -6.24 -7.82
C ALA A 336 -8.44 -7.45 -8.38
N ALA A 337 -8.04 -8.66 -7.95
CA ALA A 337 -8.78 -9.89 -8.19
C ALA A 337 -8.67 -10.84 -6.99
N GLY A 338 -9.75 -11.55 -6.69
CA GLY A 338 -9.83 -12.47 -5.56
C GLY A 338 -10.51 -13.79 -5.93
N LEU A 339 -10.11 -14.88 -5.27
CA LEU A 339 -10.76 -16.18 -5.38
C LEU A 339 -10.86 -16.81 -3.99
N THR A 340 -12.06 -17.23 -3.60
CA THR A 340 -12.32 -17.91 -2.33
C THR A 340 -13.01 -19.24 -2.58
N ALA A 341 -12.53 -20.30 -1.92
CA ALA A 341 -13.17 -21.60 -1.92
C ALA A 341 -13.42 -22.08 -0.48
N GLU A 342 -14.61 -22.62 -0.24
CA GLU A 342 -15.03 -23.16 1.06
C GLU A 342 -15.56 -24.59 0.88
N ILE A 343 -15.15 -25.47 1.79
CA ILE A 343 -15.75 -26.79 1.95
C ILE A 343 -16.14 -26.99 3.40
N GLY A 344 -17.37 -27.48 3.62
CA GLY A 344 -17.89 -27.76 4.95
C GLY A 344 -18.77 -29.00 4.94
N TRP A 345 -18.94 -29.62 6.11
CA TRP A 345 -19.87 -30.72 6.29
C TRP A 345 -20.85 -30.39 7.41
N GLY A 346 -22.15 -30.43 7.11
CA GLY A 346 -23.18 -30.20 8.10
C GLY A 346 -24.58 -30.48 7.56
N ARG A 347 -25.49 -30.86 8.46
CA ARG A 347 -26.92 -30.87 8.16
C ARG A 347 -27.46 -29.45 8.34
N ARG A 348 -27.98 -28.83 7.29
CA ARG A 348 -28.92 -27.71 7.46
C ARG A 348 -30.14 -28.27 8.21
N PHE A 349 -30.41 -27.74 9.40
CA PHE A 349 -31.63 -28.00 10.17
C PHE A 349 -32.70 -26.99 9.78
#